data_AF-A0A916KNP4-F1
#
_entry.id   AF-A0A916KNP4-F1
#
_cell.length_a   1.000
_cell.length_b   1.000
_cell.length_c   1.000
_cell.angle_alpha   90.00
_cell.angle_beta   90.00
_cell.angle_gamma   90.00
#
_symmetry.space_group_name_H-M   'P 1'
#
loop_
_entity.id
_entity.type
_entity.pdbx_description
1 polymer ?
#
loop_
_entity_poly.entity_id
_entity_poly.type
_entity_poly.pdbx_seq_one_letter_code
_entity_poly.pdbx_strand_id
1 'polypeptide(L)'
;MLIYKNTSLKFKTLIHEYAHAQLHHKDSDMQNLPRGHKEAQAEAVAFIVSKYYGLDTEPYSAGYIATWAKDIQLAKQAMKEIQHVAQGIIQEIDELMKERIKELRQIHESSKDQDKNNKNEKDKEMQLQR
;
A
#
# COMPACT_ATOMS: atom_id res chain seq x y z
N MET A 1 13.76 -6.18 15.08
CA MET A 1 13.98 -4.81 14.54
C MET A 1 14.55 -4.79 13.12
N LEU A 2 15.54 -5.63 12.75
CA LEU A 2 16.13 -5.64 11.40
C LEU A 2 15.17 -6.06 10.27
N ILE A 3 14.26 -7.01 10.53
CA ILE A 3 13.26 -7.48 9.53
C ILE A 3 12.31 -6.34 9.13
N TYR A 4 11.85 -5.55 10.10
CA TYR A 4 10.89 -4.45 9.85
C TYR A 4 11.50 -3.35 8.97
N LYS A 5 12.77 -2.97 9.22
CA LYS A 5 13.50 -2.01 8.37
C LYS A 5 13.64 -2.48 6.92
N ASN A 6 13.87 -3.77 6.70
CA ASN A 6 13.99 -4.33 5.35
C ASN A 6 12.64 -4.35 4.61
N THR A 7 11.56 -4.67 5.32
CA THR A 7 10.20 -4.66 4.76
C THR A 7 9.74 -3.25 4.40
N SER A 8 9.96 -2.26 5.28
CA SER A 8 9.64 -0.85 5.00
C SER A 8 10.37 -0.35 3.75
N LEU A 9 11.65 -0.69 3.59
CA LEU A 9 12.43 -0.29 2.41
C LEU A 9 11.86 -0.92 1.13
N LYS A 10 11.56 -2.23 1.16
CA LYS A 10 10.96 -2.94 0.02
C LYS A 10 9.60 -2.36 -0.37
N PHE A 11 8.77 -2.04 0.62
CA PHE A 11 7.47 -1.42 0.38
C PHE A 11 7.63 -0.04 -0.25
N LYS A 12 8.50 0.82 0.31
CA LYS A 12 8.80 2.14 -0.26
C LYS A 12 9.28 2.04 -1.70
N THR A 13 10.21 1.12 -2.01
CA THR A 13 10.69 0.90 -3.38
C THR A 13 9.56 0.45 -4.31
N LEU A 14 8.72 -0.49 -3.88
CA LEU A 14 7.61 -0.97 -4.72
C LEU A 14 6.61 0.15 -5.02
N ILE A 15 6.23 0.95 -4.02
CA ILE A 15 5.33 2.09 -4.23
C ILE A 15 6.00 3.17 -5.08
N HIS A 16 7.31 3.37 -4.98
CA HIS A 16 8.03 4.32 -5.83
C HIS A 16 7.94 3.94 -7.32
N GLU A 17 8.21 2.67 -7.66
CA GLU A 17 8.09 2.20 -9.05
C GLU A 17 6.64 2.22 -9.53
N TYR A 18 5.68 1.91 -8.65
CA TYR A 18 4.27 1.99 -8.99
C TYR A 18 3.82 3.44 -9.22
N ALA A 19 4.31 4.38 -8.41
CA ALA A 19 4.07 5.81 -8.60
C ALA A 19 4.62 6.30 -9.93
N HIS A 20 5.80 5.83 -10.36
CA HIS A 20 6.32 6.12 -11.71
C HIS A 20 5.37 5.65 -12.80
N ALA A 21 4.81 4.44 -12.68
CA ALA A 21 3.85 3.92 -13.64
C ALA A 21 2.56 4.76 -13.68
N GLN A 22 2.05 5.20 -12.53
CA GLN A 22 0.82 6.01 -12.43
C GLN A 22 1.02 7.46 -12.87
N LEU A 23 2.18 8.07 -12.60
CA LEU A 23 2.45 9.48 -12.92
C LEU A 23 3.02 9.69 -14.32
N HIS A 24 3.79 8.74 -14.86
CA HIS A 24 4.63 8.95 -16.05
C HIS A 24 4.38 7.93 -17.16
N HIS A 25 3.16 7.38 -17.24
CA HIS A 25 2.72 6.59 -18.38
C HIS A 25 2.76 7.41 -19.69
N LYS A 26 2.67 6.73 -20.83
CA LYS A 26 2.85 7.34 -22.16
C LYS A 26 1.87 8.48 -22.47
N ASP A 27 0.66 8.39 -21.94
CA ASP A 27 -0.39 9.40 -22.15
C ASP A 27 -0.43 10.46 -21.04
N SER A 28 0.54 10.44 -20.12
CA SER A 28 0.61 11.44 -19.05
C SER A 28 1.21 12.74 -19.56
N ASP A 29 0.57 13.86 -19.24
CA ASP A 29 1.11 15.21 -19.46
C ASP A 29 2.48 15.41 -18.76
N MET A 30 2.83 14.53 -17.81
CA MET A 30 4.07 14.57 -17.04
C MET A 30 5.16 13.64 -17.59
N GLN A 31 4.92 12.97 -18.73
CA GLN A 31 5.89 12.06 -19.31
C GLN A 31 7.21 12.76 -19.70
N ASN A 32 7.20 14.07 -19.99
CA ASN A 32 8.37 14.79 -20.48
C ASN A 32 9.07 15.66 -19.43
N LEU A 33 8.71 15.52 -18.15
CA LEU A 33 9.40 16.24 -17.06
C LEU A 33 10.88 15.82 -16.94
N PRO A 34 11.76 16.73 -16.48
CA PRO A 34 13.13 16.37 -16.17
C PRO A 34 13.19 15.20 -15.19
N ARG A 35 14.17 14.30 -15.36
CA ARG A 35 14.30 13.11 -14.50
C ARG A 35 14.19 13.42 -13.01
N GLY A 36 14.91 14.44 -12.53
CA GLY A 36 14.85 14.84 -11.12
C GLY A 36 13.45 15.21 -10.62
N HIS A 37 12.58 15.76 -11.48
CA HIS A 37 11.18 16.02 -11.13
C HIS A 37 10.39 14.72 -11.00
N LYS A 38 10.58 13.79 -11.93
CA LYS A 38 9.90 12.48 -11.87
C LYS A 38 10.28 11.69 -10.62
N GLU A 39 11.57 11.57 -10.33
CA GLU A 39 12.06 10.89 -9.13
C GLU A 39 11.50 11.55 -7.86
N ALA A 40 11.45 12.89 -7.84
CA ALA A 40 10.89 13.67 -6.74
C ALA A 40 9.40 13.43 -6.52
N GLN A 41 8.58 13.33 -7.59
CA GLN A 41 7.16 13.00 -7.46
C GLN A 41 6.96 11.57 -6.97
N ALA A 42 7.65 10.60 -7.58
CA ALA A 42 7.54 9.19 -7.21
C ALA A 42 8.00 8.95 -5.75
N GLU A 43 9.08 9.59 -5.32
CA GLU A 43 9.54 9.51 -3.92
C GLU A 43 8.54 10.15 -2.95
N ALA A 44 7.94 11.29 -3.31
CA ALA A 44 6.93 11.94 -2.48
C ALA A 44 5.66 11.07 -2.33
N VAL A 45 5.19 10.43 -3.41
CA VAL A 45 4.08 9.48 -3.35
C VAL A 45 4.43 8.29 -2.44
N ALA A 46 5.59 7.67 -2.65
CA ALA A 46 6.05 6.53 -1.84
C ALA A 46 6.14 6.88 -0.34
N PHE A 47 6.59 8.09 -0.01
CA PHE A 47 6.61 8.60 1.35
C PHE A 47 5.21 8.70 1.95
N ILE A 48 4.27 9.36 1.25
CA ILE A 48 2.90 9.58 1.75
C ILE A 48 2.20 8.25 2.02
N VAL A 49 2.29 7.31 1.06
CA VAL A 49 1.66 5.98 1.18
C VAL A 49 2.31 5.17 2.31
N SER A 50 3.65 5.14 2.39
CA SER A 50 4.37 4.43 3.47
C SER A 50 4.03 5.00 4.84
N LYS A 51 3.89 6.33 4.94
CA LYS A 51 3.51 7.03 6.18
C LYS A 51 2.08 6.73 6.59
N TYR A 52 1.14 6.68 5.65
CA TYR A 52 -0.25 6.31 5.90
C TYR A 52 -0.36 4.92 6.55
N TYR A 53 0.44 3.96 6.08
CA TYR A 53 0.49 2.60 6.64
C TYR A 53 1.43 2.43 7.85
N GLY A 54 2.02 3.51 8.37
CA GLY A 54 2.93 3.46 9.51
C GLY A 54 4.24 2.70 9.25
N LEU A 55 4.64 2.57 7.98
CA LEU A 55 5.85 1.86 7.56
C LEU A 55 7.09 2.74 7.50
N ASP A 56 6.94 4.07 7.43
CA ASP A 56 8.07 5.00 7.42
C ASP A 56 8.35 5.58 8.82
N THR A 57 9.62 5.51 9.24
CA THR A 57 10.12 5.97 10.54
C THR A 57 11.18 7.06 10.44
N GLU A 58 11.63 7.44 9.23
CA GLU A 58 12.66 8.47 9.08
C GLU A 58 12.09 9.86 8.77
N PRO A 59 12.69 10.93 9.34
CA PRO A 59 12.25 12.29 9.08
C PRO A 59 12.57 12.66 7.63
N TYR A 60 11.48 12.84 6.88
CA TYR A 60 11.31 13.71 5.73
C TYR A 60 12.58 14.42 5.21
N SER A 61 13.08 14.03 4.04
CA SER A 61 14.01 14.86 3.29
C SER A 61 13.19 15.86 2.46
N ALA A 62 13.31 17.15 2.77
CA ALA A 62 12.67 18.23 2.01
C ALA A 62 13.21 18.37 0.56
N GLY A 63 14.03 17.42 0.11
CA GLY A 63 14.75 17.47 -1.15
C GLY A 63 13.83 17.52 -2.37
N TYR A 64 12.68 16.84 -2.32
CA TYR A 64 11.76 16.85 -3.44
C TYR A 64 11.01 18.19 -3.61
N ILE A 65 10.72 18.91 -2.52
CA ILE A 65 10.11 20.25 -2.60
C ILE A 65 11.09 21.25 -3.24
N ALA A 66 12.38 21.13 -2.92
CA ALA A 66 13.42 21.97 -3.51
C ALA A 66 13.49 21.82 -5.05
N THR A 67 13.05 20.69 -5.59
CA THR A 67 13.00 20.42 -7.04
C THR A 67 12.11 21.42 -7.79
N TRP A 68 11.01 21.86 -7.18
CA TRP A 68 10.03 22.78 -7.79
C TRP A 68 10.07 24.19 -7.20
N ALA A 69 10.93 24.45 -6.20
CA ALA A 69 10.92 25.71 -5.44
C ALA A 69 11.14 26.98 -6.29
N LYS A 70 11.67 26.84 -7.52
CA LYS A 70 11.90 27.96 -8.46
C LYS A 70 10.67 28.32 -9.29
N ASP A 71 9.66 27.45 -9.36
CA ASP A 71 8.41 27.68 -10.09
C ASP A 71 7.20 27.26 -9.23
N ILE A 72 6.51 28.25 -8.70
CA ILE A 72 5.36 28.05 -7.80
C ILE A 72 4.20 27.35 -8.51
N GLN A 73 3.99 27.58 -9.80
CA GLN A 73 2.90 26.93 -10.53
C GLN A 73 3.20 25.45 -10.75
N LEU A 74 4.44 25.15 -11.15
CA LEU A 74 4.91 23.78 -11.26
C LEU A 74 4.85 23.04 -9.91
N ALA A 75 5.24 23.71 -8.82
CA ALA A 75 5.17 23.14 -7.47
C ALA A 75 3.72 22.81 -7.06
N LYS A 76 2.76 23.73 -7.32
CA LYS A 76 1.34 23.49 -7.03
C LYS A 76 0.77 22.35 -7.84
N GLN A 77 1.11 22.29 -9.13
CA GLN A 77 0.68 21.22 -10.01
C GLN A 77 1.23 19.87 -9.55
N ALA A 78 2.54 19.78 -9.31
CA ALA A 78 3.19 18.58 -8.80
C ALA A 78 2.57 18.11 -7.47
N MET A 79 2.29 19.03 -6.53
CA MET A 79 1.64 18.68 -5.27
C MET A 79 0.24 18.09 -5.46
N LYS A 80 -0.58 18.66 -6.35
CA LYS A 80 -1.92 18.15 -6.64
C LYS A 80 -1.87 16.73 -7.21
N GLU A 81 -0.93 16.49 -8.11
CA GLU A 81 -0.73 15.18 -8.76
C GLU A 81 -0.24 14.13 -7.75
N ILE A 82 0.77 14.48 -6.94
CA ILE A 82 1.28 13.63 -5.86
C ILE A 82 0.15 13.25 -4.91
N GLN A 83 -0.68 14.21 -4.49
CA GLN A 83 -1.82 13.95 -3.60
C GLN A 83 -2.84 13.01 -4.25
N HIS A 84 -3.18 13.26 -5.51
CA HIS A 84 -4.16 12.45 -6.23
C HIS A 84 -3.69 10.99 -6.38
N VAL A 85 -2.46 10.78 -6.85
CA VAL A 85 -1.90 9.44 -7.03
C VAL A 85 -1.73 8.73 -5.70
N ALA A 86 -1.20 9.40 -4.67
CA ALA A 86 -1.07 8.79 -3.34
C ALA A 86 -2.43 8.35 -2.78
N GLN A 87 -3.46 9.19 -2.94
CA GLN A 87 -4.81 8.84 -2.48
C GLN A 87 -5.40 7.66 -3.25
N GLY A 88 -5.21 7.59 -4.57
CA GLY A 88 -5.63 6.45 -5.38
C GLY A 88 -4.97 5.15 -4.94
N ILE A 89 -3.64 5.16 -4.80
CA ILE A 89 -2.87 3.98 -4.34
C ILE A 89 -3.33 3.52 -2.95
N ILE A 90 -3.57 4.47 -2.02
CA ILE A 90 -4.09 4.15 -0.69
C ILE A 90 -5.46 3.46 -0.80
N GLN A 91 -6.39 4.04 -1.56
CA GLN A 91 -7.73 3.48 -1.72
C GLN A 91 -7.71 2.07 -2.32
N GLU A 92 -6.89 1.85 -3.35
CA GLU A 92 -6.72 0.54 -3.98
C GLU A 92 -6.21 -0.50 -2.98
N ILE A 93 -5.15 -0.17 -2.23
CA ILE A 93 -4.61 -1.08 -1.22
C ILE A 93 -5.61 -1.32 -0.08
N ASP A 94 -6.34 -0.28 0.37
CA ASP A 94 -7.35 -0.39 1.42
C ASP A 94 -8.51 -1.32 1.02
N GLU A 95 -9.02 -1.21 -0.21
CA GLU A 95 -10.06 -2.12 -0.71
C GLU A 95 -9.54 -3.55 -0.86
N LEU A 96 -8.32 -3.75 -1.39
CA LEU A 96 -7.69 -5.08 -1.46
C LEU A 96 -7.53 -5.72 -0.06
N MET A 97 -7.13 -4.93 0.94
CA MET A 97 -7.01 -5.42 2.32
C MET A 97 -8.37 -5.78 2.91
N LYS A 98 -9.41 -5.00 2.65
CA LYS A 98 -10.77 -5.26 3.13
C LYS A 98 -11.35 -6.55 2.53
N GLU A 99 -11.15 -6.78 1.23
CA GLU A 99 -11.53 -8.03 0.57
C GLU A 99 -10.79 -9.23 1.18
N ARG A 100 -9.46 -9.13 1.32
CA ARG A 100 -8.65 -10.17 1.95
C ARG A 100 -9.06 -10.48 3.39
N ILE A 101 -9.36 -9.45 4.20
CA ILE A 101 -9.84 -9.63 5.57
C ILE A 101 -11.19 -10.36 5.60
N LYS A 102 -12.08 -10.05 4.65
CA LYS A 102 -13.39 -10.72 4.53
C LYS A 102 -13.21 -12.20 4.19
N GLU A 103 -12.34 -12.52 3.22
CA GLU A 103 -12.01 -13.90 2.86
C GLU A 103 -11.46 -14.69 4.06
N LEU A 104 -10.51 -14.11 4.79
CA LEU A 104 -9.91 -14.75 5.97
C LEU A 104 -10.93 -15.02 7.08
N ARG A 105 -11.90 -14.12 7.28
CA ARG A 105 -12.99 -14.33 8.24
C ARG A 105 -13.90 -15.48 7.82
N GLN A 106 -14.28 -15.54 6.54
CA GLN A 106 -15.12 -16.62 6.02
C GLN A 106 -14.45 -17.99 6.14
N ILE A 107 -13.14 -18.07 5.84
CA ILE A 107 -12.37 -19.30 6.02
C ILE A 107 -12.38 -19.72 7.49
N HIS A 108 -12.13 -18.80 8.41
CA HIS A 108 -12.10 -19.09 9.86
C HIS A 108 -13.46 -19.56 10.41
N GLU A 109 -14.55 -18.97 9.96
CA GLU A 109 -15.92 -19.37 10.34
C GLU A 109 -16.23 -20.77 9.81
N SER A 110 -15.90 -21.04 8.54
CA SER A 110 -16.09 -22.35 7.90
C SER A 110 -15.28 -23.46 8.59
N SER A 111 -14.03 -23.18 8.97
CA SER A 111 -13.19 -24.14 9.70
C SER A 111 -13.72 -24.45 11.09
N LYS A 112 -14.24 -23.44 11.81
CA LYS A 112 -14.85 -23.66 13.14
C LYS A 112 -16.10 -24.52 13.09
N ASP A 113 -16.91 -24.37 12.06
CA ASP A 113 -18.14 -25.16 11.91
C ASP A 113 -17.82 -26.61 11.52
N GLN A 114 -16.78 -26.83 10.69
CA GLN A 114 -16.27 -28.18 10.42
C GLN A 114 -15.68 -28.85 11.67
N ASP A 115 -14.91 -28.13 12.49
CA ASP A 115 -14.34 -28.67 13.72
C ASP A 115 -15.43 -29.04 14.74
N LYS A 116 -16.49 -28.24 14.86
CA LYS A 116 -17.65 -28.55 15.71
C LYS A 116 -18.42 -29.77 15.21
N ASN A 117 -18.66 -29.87 13.90
CA ASN A 117 -19.37 -31.01 13.32
C ASN A 117 -18.57 -32.32 13.49
N ASN A 118 -17.26 -32.29 13.22
CA ASN A 118 -16.37 -33.45 13.43
C ASN A 118 -16.31 -33.88 14.90
N LYS A 119 -16.34 -32.92 15.84
CA LYS A 119 -16.37 -33.24 17.28
C LYS A 119 -17.70 -33.86 17.70
N ASN A 120 -18.82 -33.30 17.23
CA ASN A 120 -20.14 -33.83 17.49
C ASN A 120 -20.35 -35.24 16.89
N GLU A 121 -19.78 -35.54 15.73
CA GLU A 121 -19.82 -36.89 15.14
C GLU A 121 -19.00 -37.90 15.96
N LYS A 122 -17.77 -37.54 16.35
CA LYS A 122 -16.94 -38.40 17.22
C LYS A 122 -17.59 -38.68 18.57
N ASP A 123 -18.23 -37.67 19.17
CA ASP A 123 -18.91 -37.82 20.45
C ASP A 123 -20.15 -38.74 20.33
N LYS A 124 -20.87 -38.69 19.20
CA LYS A 124 -21.99 -39.62 18.90
C LYS A 124 -21.51 -41.05 18.68
N GLU A 125 -20.46 -41.25 17.89
CA GLU A 125 -19.88 -42.58 17.65
C GLU A 125 -19.40 -43.24 18.95
N MET A 126 -18.79 -42.47 19.85
CA MET A 126 -18.32 -42.96 21.14
C MET A 126 -19.46 -43.37 22.08
N GLN A 127 -20.64 -42.74 21.98
CA GLN A 127 -21.83 -43.09 22.76
C GLN A 127 -22.54 -44.35 22.24
N LEU A 128 -22.48 -44.62 20.93
CA LEU A 128 -23.06 -45.81 20.29
C LEU A 128 -22.26 -47.10 20.55
N GLN A 129 -21.01 -46.98 21.01
CA GLN A 129 -20.10 -48.09 21.29
C GLN A 129 -20.08 -48.53 22.77
N ARG A 130 -20.95 -47.97 23.62
CA ARG A 130 -21.16 -48.37 25.01
C ARG A 130 -22.47 -49.13 25.17
#